data_AF-A0A3N5UK75-F1
#
_entry.id   AF-A0A3N5UK75-F1
#
_cell.length_a   1.000
_cell.length_b   1.000
_cell.length_c   1.000
_cell.angle_alpha   90.00
_cell.angle_beta   90.00
_cell.angle_gamma   90.00
#
_symmetry.space_group_name_H-M   'P 1'
#
loop_
_entity.id
_entity.type
_entity.pdbx_description
1 polymer ?
#
loop_
_entity_poly.entity_id
_entity_poly.type
_entity_poly.pdbx_seq_one_letter_code
_entity_poly.pdbx_strand_id
1 'polypeptide(L)'
;MTDWPRKEASMDCGLFIEFPCREGMTEREAFAECFGLVDEAEARGVDSMWLAEYHFSAISVLSSPITVASAIAARTKQLRVGMAV
;
A
#
# COMPACT_ATOMS: atom_id res chain seq x y z
N MET A 1 -12.81 2.83 21.45
CA MET A 1 -11.35 2.65 21.50
C MET A 1 -11.11 1.15 21.39
N THR A 2 -11.06 0.64 20.17
CA THR A 2 -10.96 -0.80 19.90
C THR A 2 -9.56 -1.29 20.23
N ASP A 3 -9.50 -2.24 21.15
CA ASP A 3 -8.29 -2.95 21.53
C ASP A 3 -7.79 -3.75 20.31
N TRP A 4 -6.62 -3.37 19.79
CA TRP A 4 -6.02 -4.07 18.66
C TRP A 4 -5.44 -5.38 19.18
N PRO A 5 -5.75 -6.55 18.58
CA PRO A 5 -5.16 -7.81 19.00
C PRO A 5 -3.63 -7.69 18.86
N ARG A 6 -2.92 -7.67 20.00
CA ARG A 6 -1.47 -7.74 20.00
C ARG A 6 -1.07 -9.12 19.48
N LYS A 7 -0.45 -9.18 18.30
CA LYS A 7 0.37 -10.34 17.92
C LYS A 7 1.33 -10.63 19.08
N GLU A 8 1.53 -11.91 19.41
CA GLU A 8 2.67 -12.32 20.26
C GLU A 8 3.95 -11.66 19.74
N ALA A 9 4.95 -11.43 20.59
CA ALA A 9 6.17 -10.69 20.25
C ALA A 9 6.98 -11.35 19.11
N SER A 10 6.51 -11.16 17.88
CA SER A 10 7.11 -11.55 16.61
C SER A 10 7.51 -10.30 15.85
N MET A 11 8.47 -10.44 14.95
CA MET A 11 8.87 -9.34 14.07
C MET A 11 7.72 -8.94 13.15
N ASP A 12 7.41 -7.63 13.10
CA ASP A 12 6.50 -7.07 12.08
C ASP A 12 7.17 -7.13 10.70
N CYS A 13 6.45 -7.64 9.71
CA CYS A 13 6.87 -7.62 8.31
C CYS A 13 5.99 -6.67 7.50
N GLY A 14 6.60 -5.63 6.93
CA GLY A 14 5.91 -4.63 6.11
C GLY A 14 6.40 -4.59 4.67
N LEU A 15 5.55 -4.04 3.80
CA LEU A 15 5.87 -3.75 2.41
C LEU A 15 6.04 -2.24 2.21
N PHE A 16 7.02 -1.86 1.40
CA PHE A 16 7.13 -0.51 0.84
C PHE A 16 6.74 -0.58 -0.64
N ILE A 17 5.88 0.34 -1.08
CA ILE A 17 5.35 0.32 -2.45
C ILE A 17 5.31 1.72 -3.05
N GLU A 18 5.76 1.79 -4.30
CA GLU A 18 5.89 3.04 -5.06
C GLU A 18 4.77 3.25 -6.07
N PHE A 19 3.92 2.24 -6.30
CA PHE A 19 2.98 2.15 -7.44
C PHE A 19 3.68 2.39 -8.78
N PRO A 20 4.55 1.45 -9.20
CA PRO A 20 5.37 1.65 -10.39
C PRO A 20 4.51 1.64 -11.67
N CYS A 21 4.82 2.53 -12.60
CA CYS A 21 4.29 2.52 -13.96
C CYS A 21 5.39 2.13 -14.94
N ARG A 22 5.30 0.93 -15.49
CA ARG A 22 6.29 0.41 -16.44
C ARG A 22 6.02 0.94 -17.85
N GLU A 23 7.04 0.94 -18.70
CA GLU A 23 6.87 1.33 -20.11
C GLU A 23 5.80 0.45 -20.79
N GLY A 24 4.89 1.08 -21.53
CA GLY A 24 3.76 0.40 -22.18
C GLY A 24 2.57 0.10 -21.26
N MET A 25 2.67 0.39 -19.96
CA MET A 25 1.57 0.25 -19.00
C MET A 25 0.79 1.57 -18.90
N THR A 26 -0.53 1.47 -18.82
CA THR A 26 -1.38 2.62 -18.47
C THR A 26 -1.38 2.84 -16.96
N GLU A 27 -1.61 4.08 -16.52
CA GLU A 27 -1.73 4.40 -15.10
C GLU A 27 -2.84 3.58 -14.41
N ARG A 28 -3.93 3.30 -15.13
CA ARG A 28 -5.02 2.43 -14.65
C ARG A 28 -4.53 1.04 -14.30
N GLU A 29 -3.72 0.44 -15.17
CA GLU A 29 -3.16 -0.88 -14.95
C GLU A 29 -2.19 -0.86 -13.76
N ALA A 30 -1.36 0.19 -13.63
CA ALA A 30 -0.45 0.35 -12.50
C ALA A 30 -1.21 0.37 -11.16
N PHE A 31 -2.29 1.15 -11.09
CA PHE A 31 -3.16 1.16 -9.92
C PHE A 31 -3.83 -0.20 -9.68
N ALA A 32 -4.38 -0.84 -10.72
CA ALA A 32 -5.05 -2.12 -10.59
C ALA A 32 -4.11 -3.21 -10.05
N GLU A 33 -2.88 -3.28 -10.58
CA GLU A 33 -1.85 -4.21 -10.13
C GLU A 33 -1.47 -3.97 -8.67
N CYS A 34 -1.22 -2.71 -8.29
CA CYS A 34 -0.82 -2.38 -6.93
C CYS A 34 -1.95 -2.58 -5.91
N PHE A 35 -3.20 -2.32 -6.28
CA PHE A 35 -4.35 -2.69 -5.44
C PHE A 35 -4.51 -4.21 -5.33
N GLY A 36 -4.18 -4.98 -6.37
CA GLY A 36 -4.09 -6.43 -6.26
C GLY A 36 -3.04 -6.88 -5.24
N LEU A 37 -1.87 -6.22 -5.21
CA LEU A 37 -0.85 -6.48 -4.19
C LEU A 37 -1.31 -6.11 -2.77
N VAL A 38 -2.07 -5.02 -2.62
CA VAL A 38 -2.72 -4.65 -1.34
C VAL A 38 -3.65 -5.76 -0.86
N ASP A 39 -4.50 -6.26 -1.74
CA ASP A 39 -5.48 -7.31 -1.41
C ASP A 39 -4.77 -8.62 -1.02
N GLU A 40 -3.70 -8.99 -1.73
CA GLU A 40 -2.86 -10.14 -1.38
C GLU A 40 -2.10 -9.95 -0.07
N ALA A 41 -1.59 -8.74 0.21
CA ALA A 41 -0.90 -8.43 1.45
C ALA A 41 -1.81 -8.57 2.67
N GLU A 42 -3.05 -8.08 2.58
CA GLU A 42 -4.09 -8.29 3.59
C GLU A 42 -4.39 -9.79 3.77
N ALA A 43 -4.65 -10.51 2.67
CA ALA A 43 -4.99 -11.93 2.70
C ALA A 43 -3.89 -12.81 3.33
N ARG A 44 -2.62 -12.40 3.18
CA ARG A 44 -1.45 -13.12 3.71
C ARG A 44 -1.01 -12.64 5.10
N GLY A 45 -1.67 -11.62 5.66
CA GLY A 45 -1.37 -11.12 7.00
C GLY A 45 -0.08 -10.30 7.11
N VAL A 46 0.27 -9.55 6.05
CA VAL A 46 1.32 -8.52 6.09
C VAL A 46 0.93 -7.45 7.12
N ASP A 47 1.88 -7.01 7.94
CA ASP A 47 1.59 -6.15 9.09
C ASP A 47 1.40 -4.68 8.71
N SER A 48 2.11 -4.21 7.67
CA SER A 48 1.99 -2.83 7.22
C SER A 48 2.35 -2.61 5.75
N MET A 49 1.76 -1.58 5.17
CA MET A 49 2.06 -1.07 3.84
C MET A 49 2.51 0.38 3.95
N TRP A 50 3.65 0.70 3.38
CA TRP A 50 4.25 2.03 3.39
C TRP A 50 4.28 2.60 1.97
N LEU A 51 3.60 3.73 1.81
CA LEU A 51 3.40 4.37 0.51
C LEU A 51 4.46 5.45 0.27
N ALA A 52 5.13 5.37 -0.87
CA ALA A 52 6.03 6.42 -1.34
C ALA A 52 5.26 7.68 -1.78
N GLU A 53 5.97 8.77 -2.12
CA GLU A 53 5.41 9.94 -2.77
C GLU A 53 6.32 10.42 -3.92
N TYR A 54 5.79 10.45 -5.15
CA TYR A 54 6.53 10.92 -6.32
C TYR A 54 5.75 11.96 -7.10
N HIS A 55 6.41 13.08 -7.37
CA HIS A 55 5.90 14.15 -8.23
C HIS A 55 6.77 14.23 -9.49
N PHE A 56 6.13 14.41 -10.65
CA PHE A 56 6.82 14.57 -11.94
C PHE A 56 7.79 13.41 -12.25
N SER A 57 7.41 12.19 -11.91
CA SER A 57 8.23 11.00 -12.07
C SER A 57 7.71 10.09 -13.16
N ALA A 58 8.61 9.52 -13.96
CA ALA A 58 8.26 8.54 -14.99
C ALA A 58 8.10 7.12 -14.42
N ILE A 59 8.51 6.88 -13.17
CA ILE A 59 8.56 5.53 -12.61
C ILE A 59 7.33 5.17 -11.78
N SER A 60 6.51 6.14 -11.36
CA SER A 60 5.43 5.95 -10.39
C SER A 60 4.22 6.84 -10.68
N VAL A 61 3.02 6.32 -10.39
CA VAL A 61 1.75 7.07 -10.44
C VAL A 61 1.32 7.66 -9.09
N LEU A 62 2.14 7.52 -8.04
CA LEU A 62 1.76 7.83 -6.66
C LEU A 62 2.13 9.26 -6.24
N SER A 63 1.37 10.24 -6.71
CA SER A 63 1.57 11.66 -6.35
C SER A 63 0.77 12.13 -5.13
N SER A 64 -0.28 11.40 -4.74
CA SER A 64 -1.11 11.71 -3.56
C SER A 64 -1.33 10.45 -2.73
N PRO A 65 -0.34 10.05 -1.92
CA PRO A 65 -0.40 8.77 -1.23
C PRO A 65 -1.45 8.78 -0.11
N ILE A 66 -1.89 9.94 0.39
CA ILE A 66 -3.04 10.03 1.32
C ILE A 66 -4.38 9.61 0.67
N THR A 67 -4.56 9.92 -0.62
CA THR A 67 -5.76 9.53 -1.37
C THR A 67 -5.79 8.02 -1.57
N VAL A 68 -4.63 7.45 -1.93
CA VAL A 68 -4.47 6.01 -2.12
C VAL A 68 -4.58 5.27 -0.78
N ALA A 69 -3.99 5.79 0.29
CA ALA A 69 -4.14 5.24 1.64
C ALA A 69 -5.61 5.14 2.06
N SER A 70 -6.42 6.15 1.73
CA SER A 70 -7.86 6.13 2.00
C SER A 70 -8.57 4.99 1.24
N ALA A 71 -8.19 4.74 0.00
CA ALA A 71 -8.72 3.64 -0.80
C ALA A 71 -8.27 2.26 -0.30
N ILE A 72 -7.04 2.15 0.24
CA ILE A 72 -6.54 0.93 0.90
C ILE A 72 -7.32 0.69 2.20
N ALA A 73 -7.44 1.71 3.06
CA ALA A 73 -8.14 1.60 4.34
C ALA A 73 -9.63 1.24 4.17
N ALA A 74 -10.26 1.64 3.07
CA ALA A 74 -11.65 1.28 2.77
C ALA A 74 -11.84 -0.21 2.44
N ARG A 75 -10.79 -0.89 1.94
CA ARG A 75 -10.87 -2.30 1.49
C ARG A 75 -10.19 -3.30 2.42
N THR A 76 -9.26 -2.87 3.27
CA THR A 76 -8.57 -3.73 4.25
C THR A 76 -9.20 -3.63 5.64
N LYS A 77 -8.89 -4.59 6.52
CA LYS A 77 -9.35 -4.60 7.91
C LYS A 77 -8.20 -4.61 8.90
N GLN A 78 -7.09 -5.26 8.57
CA GLN A 78 -5.96 -5.46 9.47
C GLN A 78 -4.69 -4.74 9.00
N LEU A 79 -4.47 -4.61 7.69
CA LEU A 79 -3.29 -3.98 7.13
C LEU A 79 -3.18 -2.52 7.57
N ARG A 80 -2.08 -2.19 8.26
CA ARG A 80 -1.77 -0.82 8.67
C ARG A 80 -1.14 -0.06 7.52
N VAL A 81 -1.61 1.14 7.23
CA VAL A 81 -1.09 1.97 6.13
C VAL A 81 -0.31 3.14 6.70
N GLY A 82 0.91 3.34 6.20
CA GLY A 82 1.81 4.44 6.58
C GLY A 82 2.37 5.17 5.36
N MET A 83 2.97 6.33 5.62
CA MET A 83 3.64 7.15 4.59
C MET A 83 5.15 7.03 4.79
N ALA A 84 5.87 6.70 3.72
CA ALA A 84 7.33 6.60 3.70
C ALA A 84 7.89 7.65 2.75
N VAL A 85 7.87 8.89 3.25
CA VAL A 85 8.25 10.12 2.53
C VAL A 85 9.68 10.13 2.03
#